data_AF-A0A415H143-F1
#
_entry.id   AF-A0A415H143-F1
#
_cell.length_a   1.000
_cell.length_b   1.000
_cell.length_c   1.000
_cell.angle_alpha   90.00
_cell.angle_beta   90.00
_cell.angle_gamma   90.00
#
_symmetry.space_group_name_H-M   'P 1'
#
loop_
_entity.id
_entity.type
_entity.pdbx_description
1 polymer ?
#
loop_
_entity_poly.entity_id
_entity_poly.type
_entity_poly.pdbx_seq_one_letter_code
_entity_poly.pdbx_strand_id
1 'polypeptide(L)'
;MAKKKVFAVKRGKTTGLFYSWAECQESVNGYPGAEFKGFSAEEEAKAYLEGKETAKIASNTHETLEEGLIVYVDGSFDEKIGKYSFGCIILTPNGETIKESGNGDNPESLAIRNVAGEMLGAMYAVKWAIKNGYISLDLRYDYEGIEKWATGEWKAKNTLTQKYAEFMKEHQKHLNIKFTKIKAHTGDFYNEEVDKLAKAALTEGKGIPKIKRGDFWFTVEGITEDDLIAVLGLVKEEIGSDKIAEEEKSIAHGKSISLKISNKDRVVVSHYSKSNTVVMQGKPQLLFSTIISYITELVDIEEIPKIFNNTYNVSIDKDEVCSEFQFYMPNSFDKFSSKMEKALLQAVYNLKLNGKMFDGTFLAHPAMRVVEAHLKILLVKYEIIPDAKYIKDNGFNMFDKLGAKYKLKMDQHGTATEDKAKYIGNLYTFYHNNRHVLFHWDDPTGPLDTTKLLSVEDAHDKIKRALAIIDEYYE
;
A
#
# COMPACT_ATOMS: atom_id res chain seq x y z
N MET A 1 -4.03 42.77 -8.76
CA MET A 1 -4.03 43.26 -10.16
C MET A 1 -4.61 42.17 -11.04
N ALA A 2 -5.59 42.47 -11.90
CA ALA A 2 -6.22 41.47 -12.77
C ALA A 2 -5.18 40.91 -13.76
N LYS A 3 -4.99 39.59 -13.80
CA LYS A 3 -4.10 38.92 -14.77
C LYS A 3 -4.56 39.28 -16.19
N LYS A 4 -3.65 39.87 -16.99
CA LYS A 4 -3.89 40.15 -18.41
C LYS A 4 -4.15 38.82 -19.14
N LYS A 5 -5.26 38.73 -19.87
CA LYS A 5 -5.64 37.55 -20.67
C LYS A 5 -5.26 37.79 -22.13
N VAL A 6 -4.68 36.78 -22.77
CA VAL A 6 -4.35 36.75 -24.21
C VAL A 6 -5.37 35.88 -24.92
N PHE A 7 -5.94 36.32 -26.02
CA PHE A 7 -6.95 35.58 -26.78
C PHE A 7 -6.36 35.08 -28.09
N ALA A 8 -6.67 33.85 -28.47
CA ALA A 8 -6.26 33.27 -29.75
C ALA A 8 -7.49 32.96 -30.59
N VAL A 9 -7.53 33.46 -31.83
CA VAL A 9 -8.60 33.19 -32.80
C VAL A 9 -8.06 32.24 -33.87
N LYS A 10 -8.55 31.01 -33.86
CA LYS A 10 -8.19 29.94 -34.80
C LYS A 10 -9.07 29.98 -36.06
N ARG A 11 -10.32 30.44 -35.92
CA ARG A 11 -11.23 30.77 -37.04
C ARG A 11 -11.99 32.04 -36.75
N GLY A 12 -11.95 32.99 -37.68
CA GLY A 12 -12.61 34.29 -37.56
C GLY A 12 -12.33 35.12 -38.80
N LYS A 13 -12.78 36.38 -38.80
CA LYS A 13 -12.42 37.36 -39.84
C LYS A 13 -10.91 37.58 -39.87
N THR A 14 -10.28 37.62 -38.70
CA THR A 14 -8.84 37.75 -38.52
C THR A 14 -8.39 36.69 -37.52
N THR A 15 -7.41 35.88 -37.88
CA THR A 15 -6.86 34.80 -37.02
C THR A 15 -5.52 35.24 -36.40
N GLY A 16 -5.16 34.68 -35.25
CA GLY A 16 -3.95 35.05 -34.53
C GLY A 16 -4.17 35.34 -33.04
N LEU A 17 -3.19 36.00 -32.41
CA LEU A 17 -3.25 36.41 -31.01
C LEU A 17 -3.74 37.85 -30.87
N PHE A 18 -4.54 38.09 -29.84
CA PHE A 18 -5.14 39.36 -29.48
C PHE A 18 -4.95 39.59 -27.99
N TYR A 19 -4.55 40.80 -27.59
CA TYR A 19 -4.19 41.08 -26.20
C TYR A 19 -5.29 41.84 -25.46
N SER A 20 -6.43 42.02 -26.11
CA SER A 20 -7.64 42.58 -25.53
C SER A 20 -8.89 41.83 -26.02
N TRP A 21 -9.94 41.86 -25.20
CA TRP A 21 -11.23 41.28 -25.60
C TRP A 21 -11.86 42.03 -26.78
N ALA A 22 -11.70 43.35 -26.86
CA ALA A 22 -12.28 44.16 -27.93
C ALA A 22 -11.75 43.74 -29.31
N GLU A 23 -10.44 43.53 -29.45
CA GLU A 23 -9.83 43.08 -30.71
C GLU A 23 -10.19 41.64 -31.06
N CYS A 24 -10.26 40.75 -30.05
CA CYS A 24 -10.73 39.37 -30.24
C CYS A 24 -12.18 39.35 -30.72
N GLN A 25 -13.05 40.15 -30.09
CA GLN A 25 -14.48 40.23 -30.41
C GLN A 25 -14.70 40.75 -31.83
N GLU A 26 -13.99 41.81 -32.26
CA GLU A 26 -14.09 42.32 -33.63
C GLU A 26 -13.72 41.26 -34.68
N SER A 27 -12.73 40.43 -34.34
CA SER A 27 -12.20 39.36 -35.19
C SER A 27 -13.13 38.15 -35.32
N VAL A 28 -14.09 37.95 -34.41
CA VAL A 28 -14.98 36.77 -34.40
C VAL A 28 -16.47 37.11 -34.56
N ASN A 29 -16.88 38.32 -34.20
CA ASN A 29 -18.28 38.72 -34.16
C ASN A 29 -18.90 38.72 -35.58
N GLY A 30 -19.97 37.94 -35.76
CA GLY A 30 -20.68 37.78 -37.02
C GLY A 30 -19.99 36.85 -38.04
N TYR A 31 -18.90 36.15 -37.66
CA TYR A 31 -18.26 35.15 -38.52
C TYR A 31 -18.82 33.74 -38.27
N PRO A 32 -19.44 33.06 -39.25
CA PRO A 32 -20.00 31.72 -39.08
C PRO A 32 -18.93 30.70 -38.70
N GLY A 33 -19.09 30.01 -37.57
CA GLY A 33 -18.15 28.99 -37.11
C GLY A 33 -16.83 29.56 -36.57
N ALA A 34 -16.84 30.77 -36.02
CA ALA A 34 -15.67 31.35 -35.36
C ALA A 34 -15.21 30.48 -34.18
N GLU A 35 -13.90 30.30 -34.06
CA GLU A 35 -13.23 29.46 -33.08
C GLU A 35 -12.13 30.28 -32.41
N PHE A 36 -12.30 30.60 -31.13
CA PHE A 36 -11.35 31.38 -30.35
C PHE A 36 -11.34 30.98 -28.88
N LYS A 37 -10.22 31.24 -28.18
CA LYS A 37 -10.06 30.91 -26.75
C LYS A 37 -9.14 31.91 -26.04
N GLY A 38 -9.45 32.23 -24.79
CA GLY A 38 -8.61 33.09 -23.93
C GLY A 38 -7.70 32.29 -23.01
N PHE A 39 -6.46 32.73 -22.85
CA PHE A 39 -5.39 32.10 -22.09
C PHE A 39 -4.75 33.09 -21.12
N SER A 40 -4.18 32.56 -20.03
CA SER A 40 -3.40 33.36 -19.08
C SER A 40 -1.93 33.51 -19.47
N ALA A 41 -1.43 32.64 -20.35
CA ALA A 41 -0.06 32.65 -20.86
C ALA A 41 -0.07 32.70 -22.40
N GLU A 42 0.86 33.44 -22.98
CA GLU A 42 0.95 33.63 -24.43
C GLU A 42 1.36 32.33 -25.14
N GLU A 43 2.20 31.52 -24.51
CA GLU A 43 2.68 30.24 -25.05
C GLU A 43 1.54 29.25 -25.27
N GLU A 44 0.59 29.19 -24.35
CA GLU A 44 -0.62 28.34 -24.46
C GLU A 44 -1.52 28.81 -25.61
N ALA A 45 -1.62 30.13 -25.79
CA ALA A 45 -2.39 30.74 -26.87
C ALA A 45 -1.77 30.44 -28.26
N LYS A 46 -0.43 30.43 -28.36
CA LYS A 46 0.30 30.02 -29.57
C LYS A 46 0.10 28.54 -29.88
N ALA A 47 0.21 27.68 -28.87
CA ALA A 47 0.03 26.23 -29.02
C ALA A 47 -1.37 25.88 -29.57
N TYR A 48 -2.41 26.60 -29.11
CA TYR A 48 -3.78 26.47 -29.61
C TYR A 48 -3.94 26.82 -31.09
N LEU A 49 -3.26 27.86 -31.58
CA LEU A 49 -3.28 28.25 -32.99
C LEU A 49 -2.52 27.26 -33.89
N GLU A 50 -1.43 26.68 -33.37
CA GLU A 50 -0.64 25.67 -34.07
C GLU A 50 -1.30 24.28 -34.11
N GLY A 51 -2.47 24.12 -33.50
CA GLY A 51 -3.16 22.82 -33.40
C GLY A 51 -2.44 21.82 -32.50
N LYS A 52 -1.43 22.27 -31.74
CA LYS A 52 -0.78 21.50 -30.68
C LYS A 52 -1.56 21.77 -29.40
N GLU A 53 -2.66 21.05 -29.19
CA GLU A 53 -3.42 21.18 -27.96
C GLU A 53 -2.58 20.69 -26.77
N THR A 54 -2.10 21.65 -25.98
CA THR A 54 -1.62 21.39 -24.62
C THR A 54 -2.83 21.13 -23.72
N ALA A 55 -3.20 19.86 -23.60
CA ALA A 55 -4.27 19.43 -22.70
C ALA A 55 -3.77 19.44 -21.25
N LYS A 56 -4.26 20.38 -20.44
CA LYS A 56 -4.45 20.18 -19.00
C LYS A 56 -5.88 20.47 -18.57
N ILE A 57 -6.51 19.37 -18.14
CA ILE A 57 -7.53 19.19 -17.08
C ILE A 57 -8.95 19.69 -17.38
N ALA A 58 -9.78 18.79 -17.91
CA ALA A 58 -11.02 18.33 -17.25
C ALA A 58 -11.50 17.02 -17.89
N SER A 59 -11.67 16.00 -17.05
CA SER A 59 -12.41 14.74 -17.25
C SER A 59 -12.11 13.87 -18.49
N ASN A 60 -11.21 12.90 -18.33
CA ASN A 60 -11.11 11.62 -19.05
C ASN A 60 -10.54 10.63 -18.00
N THR A 61 -11.10 9.49 -17.58
CA THR A 61 -11.66 8.31 -18.27
C THR A 61 -10.83 7.84 -19.46
N HIS A 62 -10.14 6.71 -19.23
CA HIS A 62 -9.23 5.95 -20.11
C HIS A 62 -7.84 6.60 -20.30
N GLU A 63 -6.70 6.02 -19.86
CA GLU A 63 -6.34 4.63 -19.60
C GLU A 63 -5.33 4.52 -18.44
N THR A 64 -5.77 3.90 -17.33
CA THR A 64 -4.91 3.17 -16.39
C THR A 64 -5.61 1.83 -16.17
N LEU A 65 -5.30 0.84 -17.01
CA LEU A 65 -5.87 -0.51 -16.92
C LEU A 65 -4.81 -1.59 -16.88
N GLU A 66 -3.59 -1.24 -16.46
CA GLU A 66 -2.52 -2.22 -16.24
C GLU A 66 -2.53 -2.83 -14.82
N GLU A 67 -3.37 -2.34 -13.89
CA GLU A 67 -3.37 -2.75 -12.47
C GLU A 67 -4.74 -3.21 -11.90
N GLY A 68 -5.76 -3.42 -12.73
CA GLY A 68 -7.12 -3.80 -12.29
C GLY A 68 -7.42 -5.30 -12.35
N LEU A 69 -8.33 -5.80 -11.52
CA LEU A 69 -8.84 -7.17 -11.64
C LEU A 69 -9.64 -7.34 -12.94
N ILE A 70 -9.50 -8.47 -13.62
CA ILE A 70 -10.43 -8.91 -14.65
C ILE A 70 -11.22 -10.08 -14.09
N VAL A 71 -12.54 -9.99 -14.02
CA VAL A 71 -13.37 -11.05 -13.44
C VAL A 71 -14.47 -11.46 -14.39
N TYR A 72 -14.46 -12.73 -14.78
CA TYR A 72 -15.53 -13.35 -15.55
C TYR A 72 -16.56 -13.94 -14.60
N VAL A 73 -17.83 -13.68 -14.85
CA VAL A 73 -18.95 -14.22 -14.06
C VAL A 73 -20.00 -14.83 -14.97
N ASP A 74 -20.64 -15.89 -14.49
CA ASP A 74 -21.78 -16.52 -15.15
C ASP A 74 -22.69 -17.21 -14.12
N GLY A 75 -23.95 -17.45 -14.49
CA GLY A 75 -24.99 -18.05 -13.65
C GLY A 75 -25.67 -19.25 -14.30
N SER A 76 -26.06 -20.22 -13.48
CA SER A 76 -26.79 -21.41 -13.93
C SER A 76 -27.93 -21.76 -12.98
N PHE A 77 -28.97 -22.41 -13.48
CA PHE A 77 -30.18 -22.78 -12.75
C PHE A 77 -30.70 -24.14 -13.21
N ASP A 78 -31.18 -24.94 -12.26
CA ASP A 78 -31.87 -26.19 -12.56
C ASP A 78 -33.19 -26.27 -11.77
N GLU A 79 -34.29 -26.36 -12.52
CA GLU A 79 -35.65 -26.39 -12.00
C GLU A 79 -35.98 -27.67 -11.23
N LYS A 80 -35.36 -28.81 -11.59
CA LYS A 80 -35.62 -30.10 -10.95
C LYS A 80 -35.06 -30.16 -9.54
N ILE A 81 -33.89 -29.55 -9.33
CA ILE A 81 -33.26 -29.48 -8.00
C ILE A 81 -33.57 -28.17 -7.27
N GLY A 82 -34.21 -27.20 -7.93
CA GLY A 82 -34.62 -25.93 -7.33
C GLY A 82 -33.43 -25.08 -6.87
N LYS A 83 -32.34 -25.05 -7.63
CA LYS A 83 -31.12 -24.30 -7.28
C LYS A 83 -30.65 -23.40 -8.40
N TYR A 84 -30.10 -22.26 -8.02
CA TYR A 84 -29.26 -21.42 -8.88
C TYR A 84 -27.82 -21.44 -8.36
N SER A 85 -26.88 -21.10 -9.23
CA SER A 85 -25.46 -21.14 -8.97
C SER A 85 -24.73 -20.08 -9.77
N PHE A 86 -23.50 -19.78 -9.36
CA PHE A 86 -22.63 -18.86 -10.07
C PHE A 86 -21.22 -19.45 -10.21
N GLY A 87 -20.57 -19.10 -11.30
CA GLY A 87 -19.13 -19.22 -11.49
C GLY A 87 -18.48 -17.84 -11.44
N CYS A 88 -17.24 -17.79 -10.94
CA CYS A 88 -16.43 -16.59 -10.90
C CYS A 88 -14.97 -16.96 -11.20
N ILE A 89 -14.40 -16.43 -12.28
CA ILE A 89 -12.98 -16.56 -12.60
C ILE A 89 -12.33 -15.19 -12.46
N ILE A 90 -11.44 -15.06 -11.49
CA ILE A 90 -10.74 -13.83 -11.15
C ILE A 90 -9.32 -13.93 -11.69
N LEU A 91 -8.99 -13.05 -12.63
CA LEU A 91 -7.65 -12.85 -13.15
C LEU A 91 -7.07 -11.62 -12.47
N THR A 92 -5.99 -11.84 -11.73
CA THR A 92 -5.31 -10.77 -11.00
C THR A 92 -4.26 -10.10 -11.90
N PRO A 93 -3.85 -8.86 -11.62
CA PRO A 93 -2.79 -8.17 -12.37
C PRO A 93 -1.46 -8.95 -12.38
N ASN A 94 -1.21 -9.77 -11.35
CA ASN A 94 0.01 -10.57 -11.21
C ASN A 94 -0.03 -11.91 -11.98
N GLY A 95 -1.10 -12.18 -12.74
CA GLY A 95 -1.24 -13.38 -13.57
C GLY A 95 -1.84 -14.61 -12.87
N GLU A 96 -2.22 -14.52 -11.59
CA GLU A 96 -2.97 -15.60 -10.94
C GLU A 96 -4.40 -15.70 -11.49
N THR A 97 -4.84 -16.94 -11.71
CA THR A 97 -6.23 -17.29 -12.06
C THR A 97 -6.87 -17.99 -10.87
N ILE A 98 -7.86 -17.35 -10.25
CA ILE A 98 -8.61 -17.88 -9.11
C ILE A 98 -10.00 -18.29 -9.61
N LYS A 99 -10.42 -19.52 -9.31
CA LYS A 99 -11.74 -20.05 -9.67
C LYS A 99 -12.58 -20.22 -8.41
N GLU A 100 -13.68 -19.51 -8.31
CA GLU A 100 -14.64 -19.56 -7.20
C GLU A 100 -16.04 -19.85 -7.74
N SER A 101 -16.83 -20.58 -6.97
CA SER A 101 -18.21 -20.87 -7.35
C SER A 101 -19.08 -21.11 -6.12
N GLY A 102 -20.38 -20.92 -6.28
CA GLY A 102 -21.32 -21.13 -5.20
C GLY A 102 -22.73 -21.34 -5.70
N ASN A 103 -23.63 -21.73 -4.80
CA ASN A 103 -25.04 -21.95 -5.11
C ASN A 103 -25.97 -21.43 -4.01
N GLY A 104 -27.25 -21.36 -4.36
CA GLY A 104 -28.33 -20.98 -3.47
C GLY A 104 -29.66 -21.59 -3.91
N ASP A 105 -30.61 -21.60 -2.99
CA ASP A 105 -31.94 -22.21 -3.12
C ASP A 105 -33.06 -21.27 -2.61
N ASN A 106 -32.74 -19.98 -2.41
CA ASN A 106 -33.72 -19.00 -1.92
C ASN A 106 -34.95 -18.94 -2.84
N PRO A 107 -36.17 -19.22 -2.32
CA PRO A 107 -37.41 -19.24 -3.10
C PRO A 107 -37.67 -17.98 -3.93
N GLU A 108 -37.35 -16.79 -3.39
CA GLU A 108 -37.53 -15.51 -4.11
C GLU A 108 -36.63 -15.42 -5.35
N SER A 109 -35.47 -16.09 -5.31
CA SER A 109 -34.45 -16.09 -6.37
C SER A 109 -34.71 -17.15 -7.45
N LEU A 110 -35.50 -18.17 -7.15
CA LEU A 110 -35.94 -19.17 -8.15
C LEU A 110 -36.81 -18.53 -9.24
N ALA A 111 -37.50 -17.43 -8.93
CA ALA A 111 -38.36 -16.70 -9.85
C ALA A 111 -37.61 -16.03 -11.01
N ILE A 112 -36.29 -15.81 -10.89
CA ILE A 112 -35.45 -15.17 -11.91
C ILE A 112 -34.36 -16.11 -12.47
N ARG A 113 -34.38 -17.40 -12.09
CA ARG A 113 -33.57 -18.48 -12.69
C ARG A 113 -32.08 -18.13 -12.82
N ASN A 114 -31.47 -18.31 -14.00
CA ASN A 114 -30.04 -18.04 -14.25
C ASN A 114 -29.60 -16.63 -13.84
N VAL A 115 -30.48 -15.64 -13.99
CA VAL A 115 -30.20 -14.24 -13.65
C VAL A 115 -29.88 -14.07 -12.16
N ALA A 116 -30.46 -14.90 -11.27
CA ALA A 116 -30.07 -14.91 -9.86
C ALA A 116 -28.60 -15.33 -9.67
N GLY A 117 -28.16 -16.33 -10.43
CA GLY A 117 -26.78 -16.80 -10.46
C GLY A 117 -25.82 -15.72 -10.94
N GLU A 118 -26.12 -15.09 -12.07
CA GLU A 118 -25.27 -14.05 -12.64
C GLU A 118 -25.13 -12.82 -11.73
N MET A 119 -26.25 -12.34 -11.17
CA MET A 119 -26.23 -11.23 -10.21
C MET A 119 -25.43 -11.60 -8.95
N LEU A 120 -25.58 -12.84 -8.47
CA LEU A 120 -24.83 -13.30 -7.31
C LEU A 120 -23.33 -13.41 -7.60
N GLY A 121 -22.94 -13.88 -8.79
CA GLY A 121 -21.55 -13.91 -9.25
C GLY A 121 -20.94 -12.52 -9.34
N ALA A 122 -21.65 -11.56 -9.93
CA ALA A 122 -21.25 -10.15 -9.99
C ALA A 122 -21.08 -9.54 -8.58
N MET A 123 -22.04 -9.75 -7.67
CA MET A 123 -21.93 -9.27 -6.29
C MET A 123 -20.77 -9.94 -5.54
N TYR A 124 -20.52 -11.23 -5.78
CA TYR A 124 -19.40 -11.95 -5.21
C TYR A 124 -18.06 -11.36 -5.69
N ALA A 125 -17.92 -11.10 -6.99
CA ALA A 125 -16.74 -10.49 -7.58
C ALA A 125 -16.42 -9.11 -6.96
N VAL A 126 -17.43 -8.24 -6.81
CA VAL A 126 -17.28 -6.93 -6.18
C VAL A 126 -16.86 -7.05 -4.71
N LYS A 127 -17.51 -7.93 -3.94
CA LYS A 127 -17.13 -8.19 -2.55
C LYS A 127 -15.72 -8.76 -2.45
N TRP A 128 -15.34 -9.63 -3.39
CA TRP A 128 -14.02 -10.23 -3.44
C TRP A 128 -12.96 -9.16 -3.70
N ALA A 129 -13.18 -8.29 -4.69
CA ALA A 129 -12.28 -7.18 -5.02
C ALA A 129 -12.04 -6.27 -3.82
N ILE A 130 -13.12 -5.79 -3.20
CA ILE A 130 -13.04 -4.86 -2.05
C ILE A 130 -12.39 -5.53 -0.85
N LYS A 131 -12.76 -6.78 -0.54
CA LYS A 131 -12.17 -7.50 0.60
C LYS A 131 -10.68 -7.79 0.41
N ASN A 132 -10.20 -7.86 -0.83
CA ASN A 132 -8.80 -8.08 -1.17
C ASN A 132 -8.07 -6.78 -1.57
N GLY A 133 -8.64 -5.60 -1.30
CA GLY A 133 -7.97 -4.31 -1.43
C GLY A 133 -7.85 -3.77 -2.86
N TYR A 134 -8.54 -4.36 -3.83
CA TYR A 134 -8.53 -3.86 -5.20
C TYR A 134 -9.43 -2.63 -5.33
N ILE A 135 -8.93 -1.60 -6.03
CA ILE A 135 -9.64 -0.35 -6.30
C ILE A 135 -10.24 -0.30 -7.72
N SER A 136 -9.95 -1.29 -8.56
CA SER A 136 -10.46 -1.39 -9.93
C SER A 136 -10.80 -2.84 -10.32
N LEU A 137 -11.92 -3.00 -11.04
CA LEU A 137 -12.49 -4.27 -11.48
C LEU A 137 -13.10 -4.12 -12.88
N ASP A 138 -12.63 -4.91 -13.86
CA ASP A 138 -13.28 -5.16 -15.15
C ASP A 138 -14.17 -6.41 -15.03
N LEU A 139 -15.46 -6.20 -14.84
CA LEU A 139 -16.45 -7.26 -14.70
C LEU A 139 -16.95 -7.69 -16.08
N ARG A 140 -16.64 -8.93 -16.45
CA ARG A 140 -16.99 -9.58 -17.72
C ARG A 140 -18.15 -10.54 -17.55
N TYR A 141 -19.17 -10.36 -18.37
CA TYR A 141 -20.46 -11.05 -18.25
C TYR A 141 -21.10 -11.16 -19.64
N ASP A 142 -22.07 -12.07 -19.83
CA ASP A 142 -22.76 -12.26 -21.12
C ASP A 142 -24.21 -11.74 -21.15
N TYR A 143 -24.85 -11.58 -19.98
CA TYR A 143 -26.19 -11.01 -19.84
C TYR A 143 -26.21 -9.51 -19.53
N GLU A 144 -26.84 -8.74 -20.42
CA GLU A 144 -26.90 -7.26 -20.37
C GLU A 144 -27.46 -6.67 -19.06
N GLY A 145 -28.30 -7.41 -18.33
CA GLY A 145 -28.92 -6.90 -17.12
C GLY A 145 -27.92 -6.55 -16.01
N ILE A 146 -26.76 -7.22 -15.98
CA ILE A 146 -25.68 -6.98 -15.01
C ILE A 146 -25.21 -5.52 -15.04
N GLU A 147 -24.88 -5.00 -16.21
CA GLU A 147 -24.50 -3.59 -16.36
C GLU A 147 -25.70 -2.65 -16.31
N LYS A 148 -26.79 -2.99 -17.01
CA LYS A 148 -27.90 -2.04 -17.19
C LYS A 148 -28.68 -1.75 -15.92
N TRP A 149 -28.77 -2.70 -14.99
CA TRP A 149 -29.33 -2.41 -13.65
C TRP A 149 -28.36 -1.64 -12.77
N ALA A 150 -27.06 -1.93 -12.84
CA ALA A 150 -26.05 -1.24 -12.04
C ALA A 150 -25.89 0.24 -12.46
N THR A 151 -25.95 0.53 -13.76
CA THR A 151 -25.85 1.89 -14.32
C THR A 151 -27.17 2.67 -14.25
N GLY A 152 -28.28 2.00 -13.99
CA GLY A 152 -29.63 2.59 -13.96
C GLY A 152 -30.28 2.77 -15.33
N GLU A 153 -29.67 2.28 -16.42
CA GLU A 153 -30.29 2.26 -17.75
C GLU A 153 -31.59 1.43 -17.75
N TRP A 154 -31.61 0.33 -17.00
CA TRP A 154 -32.80 -0.49 -16.79
C TRP A 154 -33.43 -0.24 -15.42
N LYS A 155 -34.75 -0.04 -15.42
CA LYS A 155 -35.51 0.08 -14.17
C LYS A 155 -35.69 -1.29 -13.51
N ALA A 156 -35.12 -1.46 -12.33
CA ALA A 156 -35.30 -2.66 -11.50
C ALA A 156 -36.74 -2.76 -10.96
N LYS A 157 -37.49 -3.75 -11.45
CA LYS A 157 -38.94 -3.89 -11.14
C LYS A 157 -39.23 -4.83 -9.97
N ASN A 158 -38.35 -5.78 -9.69
CA ASN A 158 -38.53 -6.75 -8.61
C ASN A 158 -37.52 -6.50 -7.48
N THR A 159 -37.83 -7.00 -6.29
CA THR A 159 -37.04 -6.76 -5.07
C THR A 159 -35.57 -7.19 -5.21
N LEU A 160 -35.28 -8.26 -5.95
CA LEU A 160 -33.91 -8.78 -6.11
C LEU A 160 -33.06 -7.90 -7.03
N THR A 161 -33.61 -7.48 -8.17
CA THR A 161 -32.94 -6.56 -9.10
C THR A 161 -32.74 -5.18 -8.47
N GLN A 162 -33.66 -4.74 -7.58
CA GLN A 162 -33.51 -3.51 -6.81
C GLN A 162 -32.35 -3.61 -5.80
N LYS A 163 -32.31 -4.69 -5.01
CA LYS A 163 -31.20 -4.97 -4.08
C LYS A 163 -29.85 -5.07 -4.81
N TYR A 164 -29.83 -5.68 -6.00
CA TYR A 164 -28.63 -5.74 -6.83
C TYR A 164 -28.17 -4.36 -7.29
N ALA A 165 -29.07 -3.55 -7.86
CA ALA A 165 -28.76 -2.20 -8.32
C ALA A 165 -28.28 -1.30 -7.17
N GLU A 166 -28.94 -1.35 -6.01
CA GLU A 166 -28.53 -0.63 -4.80
C GLU A 166 -27.15 -1.08 -4.32
N PHE A 167 -26.90 -2.40 -4.29
CA PHE A 167 -25.61 -2.95 -3.93
C PHE A 167 -24.50 -2.45 -4.85
N MET A 168 -24.68 -2.53 -6.17
CA MET A 168 -23.67 -2.08 -7.13
C MET A 168 -23.40 -0.58 -6.99
N LYS A 169 -24.46 0.24 -6.92
CA LYS A 169 -24.37 1.69 -6.76
C LYS A 169 -23.62 2.09 -5.48
N GLU A 170 -23.85 1.39 -4.38
CA GLU A 170 -23.14 1.66 -3.12
C GLU A 170 -21.65 1.35 -3.22
N HIS A 171 -21.29 0.22 -3.84
CA HIS A 171 -19.90 -0.23 -3.90
C HIS A 171 -19.09 0.47 -5.00
N GLN A 172 -19.75 1.00 -6.05
CA GLN A 172 -19.12 1.86 -7.06
C GLN A 172 -18.53 3.17 -6.49
N LYS A 173 -18.95 3.59 -5.28
CA LYS A 173 -18.35 4.73 -4.58
C LYS A 173 -16.90 4.47 -4.12
N HIS A 174 -16.54 3.19 -3.96
CA HIS A 174 -15.28 2.76 -3.35
C HIS A 174 -14.44 1.84 -4.27
N LEU A 175 -15.03 1.34 -5.36
CA LEU A 175 -14.41 0.47 -6.34
C LEU A 175 -14.75 0.99 -7.75
N ASN A 176 -13.73 1.20 -8.58
CA ASN A 176 -13.93 1.51 -10.00
C ASN A 176 -14.37 0.23 -10.73
N ILE A 177 -15.66 0.12 -11.07
CA ILE A 177 -16.22 -1.04 -11.76
C ILE A 177 -16.45 -0.68 -13.24
N LYS A 178 -15.66 -1.31 -14.11
CA LYS A 178 -15.87 -1.35 -15.55
C LYS A 178 -16.70 -2.58 -15.90
N PHE A 179 -17.62 -2.41 -16.84
CA PHE A 179 -18.45 -3.49 -17.37
C PHE A 179 -18.01 -3.81 -18.80
N THR A 180 -17.75 -5.09 -19.07
CA THR A 180 -17.35 -5.56 -20.40
C THR A 180 -18.24 -6.73 -20.80
N LYS A 181 -19.21 -6.48 -21.68
CA LYS A 181 -20.07 -7.53 -22.21
C LYS A 181 -19.30 -8.47 -23.14
N ILE A 182 -19.34 -9.76 -22.85
CA ILE A 182 -18.82 -10.83 -23.69
C ILE A 182 -19.97 -11.47 -24.47
N LYS A 183 -19.73 -11.89 -25.70
CA LYS A 183 -20.72 -12.63 -26.47
C LYS A 183 -20.71 -14.08 -26.00
N ALA A 184 -21.88 -14.62 -25.66
CA ALA A 184 -22.00 -16.03 -25.32
C ALA A 184 -21.55 -16.93 -26.49
N HIS A 185 -20.85 -18.01 -26.18
CA HIS A 185 -20.45 -19.07 -27.12
C HIS A 185 -19.57 -18.63 -28.30
N THR A 186 -18.67 -17.66 -28.09
CA THR A 186 -17.73 -17.18 -29.13
C THR A 186 -16.30 -17.69 -29.00
N GLY A 187 -16.03 -18.71 -28.19
CA GLY A 187 -14.67 -19.25 -28.00
C GLY A 187 -13.78 -18.44 -27.07
N ASP A 188 -14.33 -17.52 -26.24
CA ASP A 188 -13.57 -16.92 -25.14
C ASP A 188 -13.35 -18.01 -24.08
N PHE A 189 -12.09 -18.39 -23.90
CA PHE A 189 -11.67 -19.47 -23.02
C PHE A 189 -12.21 -19.30 -21.58
N TYR A 190 -12.11 -18.09 -21.02
CA TYR A 190 -12.51 -17.85 -19.64
C TYR A 190 -14.03 -17.76 -19.49
N ASN A 191 -14.74 -17.26 -20.51
CA ASN A 191 -16.19 -17.26 -20.54
C ASN A 191 -16.75 -18.70 -20.59
N GLU A 192 -16.15 -19.59 -21.39
CA GLU A 192 -16.55 -21.00 -21.43
C GLU A 192 -16.20 -21.74 -20.14
N GLU A 193 -15.06 -21.42 -19.53
CA GLU A 193 -14.66 -22.01 -18.26
C GLU A 193 -15.55 -21.58 -17.10
N VAL A 194 -16.00 -20.31 -17.07
CA VAL A 194 -16.89 -19.84 -16.00
C VAL A 194 -18.32 -20.40 -16.14
N ASP A 195 -18.81 -20.62 -17.37
CA ASP A 195 -20.09 -21.31 -17.63
C ASP A 195 -20.07 -22.76 -17.12
N LYS A 196 -19.01 -23.51 -17.43
CA LYS A 196 -18.82 -24.87 -16.89
C LYS A 196 -18.75 -24.86 -15.37
N LEU A 197 -18.04 -23.89 -14.80
CA LEU A 197 -17.90 -23.73 -13.35
C LEU A 197 -19.24 -23.44 -12.68
N ALA A 198 -20.07 -22.57 -13.26
CA ALA A 198 -21.42 -22.30 -12.78
C ALA A 198 -22.28 -23.58 -12.85
N LYS A 199 -22.28 -24.30 -13.98
CA LYS A 199 -23.05 -25.55 -14.14
C LYS A 199 -22.65 -26.63 -13.13
N ALA A 200 -21.35 -26.82 -12.88
CA ALA A 200 -20.87 -27.77 -11.88
C ALA A 200 -21.33 -27.39 -10.46
N ALA A 201 -21.37 -26.10 -10.14
CA ALA A 201 -21.74 -25.61 -8.82
C ALA A 201 -23.22 -25.86 -8.45
N LEU A 202 -24.11 -26.15 -9.41
CA LEU A 202 -25.48 -26.59 -9.14
C LEU A 202 -25.52 -27.82 -8.22
N THR A 203 -24.68 -28.81 -8.50
CA THR A 203 -24.64 -30.10 -7.78
C THR A 203 -23.51 -30.17 -6.76
N GLU A 204 -22.36 -29.57 -7.06
CA GLU A 204 -21.15 -29.67 -6.22
C GLU A 204 -21.03 -28.54 -5.18
N GLY A 205 -21.75 -27.43 -5.39
CA GLY A 205 -21.68 -26.26 -4.53
C GLY A 205 -22.26 -26.49 -3.13
N LYS A 206 -21.62 -25.87 -2.13
CA LYS A 206 -22.02 -25.92 -0.71
C LYS A 206 -22.37 -24.54 -0.18
N GLY A 207 -23.24 -23.83 -0.88
CA GLY A 207 -23.59 -22.44 -0.62
C GLY A 207 -22.59 -21.44 -1.20
N ILE A 208 -22.71 -20.18 -0.81
CA ILE A 208 -21.77 -19.12 -1.20
C ILE A 208 -20.45 -19.33 -0.42
N PRO A 209 -19.31 -19.49 -1.10
CA PRO A 209 -18.04 -19.67 -0.42
C PRO A 209 -17.69 -18.44 0.42
N LYS A 210 -17.10 -18.65 1.59
CA LYS A 210 -16.52 -17.54 2.35
C LYS A 210 -15.39 -16.96 1.52
N ILE A 211 -15.47 -15.67 1.18
CA ILE A 211 -14.36 -14.96 0.54
C ILE A 211 -13.16 -15.05 1.48
N LYS A 212 -12.17 -15.86 1.09
CA LYS A 212 -10.87 -15.91 1.74
C LYS A 212 -10.20 -14.60 1.37
N ARG A 213 -9.90 -13.78 2.37
CA ARG A 213 -9.02 -12.66 2.19
C ARG A 213 -7.65 -13.29 1.92
N GLY A 214 -6.96 -12.88 0.87
CA GLY A 214 -5.51 -13.12 0.76
C GLY A 214 -4.90 -12.32 1.91
N ASP A 215 -4.84 -12.93 3.10
CA ASP A 215 -4.87 -12.16 4.34
C ASP A 215 -3.67 -11.21 4.47
N PHE A 216 -2.56 -11.49 3.78
CA PHE A 216 -1.32 -10.74 3.89
C PHE A 216 -0.48 -10.90 2.62
N TRP A 217 -0.50 -9.87 1.78
CA TRP A 217 0.37 -9.75 0.62
C TRP A 217 0.73 -8.28 0.42
N PHE A 218 1.90 -8.04 -0.15
CA PHE A 218 2.24 -6.71 -0.64
C PHE A 218 2.97 -6.82 -1.97
N THR A 219 2.89 -5.73 -2.73
CA THR A 219 3.66 -5.53 -3.95
C THR A 219 4.54 -4.33 -3.73
N VAL A 220 5.78 -4.43 -4.20
CA VAL A 220 6.75 -3.35 -4.14
C VAL A 220 7.55 -3.31 -5.43
N GLU A 221 7.75 -2.11 -5.95
CA GLU A 221 8.51 -1.86 -7.18
C GLU A 221 9.91 -1.37 -6.85
N GLY A 222 10.80 -1.41 -7.84
CA GLY A 222 12.17 -0.89 -7.71
C GLY A 222 13.16 -1.86 -7.05
N ILE A 223 12.77 -3.10 -6.75
CA ILE A 223 13.67 -4.12 -6.19
C ILE A 223 14.20 -4.98 -7.32
N THR A 224 15.52 -4.96 -7.54
CA THR A 224 16.14 -5.80 -8.58
C THR A 224 16.18 -7.26 -8.14
N GLU A 225 16.46 -8.17 -9.09
CA GLU A 225 16.60 -9.59 -8.77
C GLU A 225 17.77 -9.82 -7.79
N ASP A 226 18.88 -9.10 -7.97
CA ASP A 226 20.05 -9.16 -7.10
C ASP A 226 19.73 -8.67 -5.68
N ASP A 227 18.94 -7.58 -5.56
CA ASP A 227 18.46 -7.09 -4.27
C ASP A 227 17.62 -8.14 -3.55
N LEU A 228 16.69 -8.78 -4.27
CA LEU A 228 15.87 -9.84 -3.69
C LEU A 228 16.73 -11.03 -3.24
N ILE A 229 17.70 -11.47 -4.06
CA ILE A 229 18.62 -12.55 -3.70
C ILE A 229 19.40 -12.20 -2.42
N ALA A 230 19.89 -10.96 -2.31
CA ALA A 230 20.59 -10.48 -1.12
C ALA A 230 19.68 -10.50 0.12
N VAL A 231 18.44 -10.01 0.00
CA VAL A 231 17.44 -10.05 1.08
C VAL A 231 17.18 -11.49 1.52
N LEU A 232 16.93 -12.41 0.59
CA LEU A 232 16.68 -13.81 0.93
C LEU A 232 17.91 -14.49 1.55
N GLY A 233 19.12 -14.08 1.16
CA GLY A 233 20.36 -14.48 1.81
C GLY A 233 20.41 -14.06 3.28
N LEU A 234 20.11 -12.79 3.58
CA LEU A 234 20.06 -12.26 4.95
C LEU A 234 19.00 -12.97 5.80
N VAL A 235 17.81 -13.21 5.24
CA VAL A 235 16.73 -13.96 5.91
C VAL A 235 17.19 -15.38 6.29
N LYS A 236 17.92 -16.06 5.40
CA LYS A 236 18.46 -17.41 5.64
C LYS A 236 19.59 -17.41 6.67
N GLU A 237 20.41 -16.35 6.72
CA GLU A 237 21.44 -16.18 7.74
C GLU A 237 20.81 -15.95 9.12
N GLU A 238 19.80 -15.07 9.20
CA GLU A 238 19.13 -14.71 10.45
C GLU A 238 18.35 -15.89 11.07
N ILE A 239 17.61 -16.64 10.26
CA ILE A 239 16.75 -17.72 10.75
C ILE A 239 17.52 -19.05 10.90
N GLY A 240 18.53 -19.25 10.05
CA GLY A 240 19.26 -20.51 9.89
C GLY A 240 18.85 -21.23 8.60
N SER A 241 19.79 -21.38 7.66
CA SER A 241 19.52 -21.93 6.33
C SER A 241 19.05 -23.39 6.37
N ASP A 242 19.47 -24.14 7.39
CA ASP A 242 19.06 -25.52 7.65
C ASP A 242 17.58 -25.65 8.05
N LYS A 243 16.97 -24.56 8.52
CA LYS A 243 15.55 -24.53 8.96
C LYS A 243 14.59 -24.13 7.84
N ILE A 244 15.08 -23.64 6.71
CA ILE A 244 14.25 -23.12 5.63
C ILE A 244 14.29 -24.10 4.46
N ALA A 245 13.14 -24.70 4.15
CA ALA A 245 12.93 -25.37 2.88
C ALA A 245 12.60 -24.33 1.80
N GLU A 246 13.30 -24.41 0.67
CA GLU A 246 13.17 -23.49 -0.46
C GLU A 246 12.80 -24.26 -1.73
N GLU A 247 11.85 -23.72 -2.49
CA GLU A 247 11.48 -24.21 -3.81
C GLU A 247 11.38 -23.03 -4.77
N GLU A 248 12.22 -23.02 -5.81
CA GLU A 248 12.20 -22.02 -6.88
C GLU A 248 11.48 -22.57 -8.11
N LYS A 249 10.66 -21.71 -8.74
CA LYS A 249 10.05 -21.98 -10.04
C LYS A 249 10.16 -20.75 -10.93
N SER A 250 10.39 -20.97 -12.23
CA SER A 250 10.29 -19.91 -13.23
C SER A 250 8.83 -19.53 -13.47
N ILE A 251 8.56 -18.24 -13.61
CA ILE A 251 7.24 -17.69 -13.98
C ILE A 251 7.38 -16.81 -15.22
N ALA A 252 6.26 -16.41 -15.83
CA ALA A 252 6.29 -15.51 -16.97
C ALA A 252 6.99 -14.21 -16.60
N HIS A 253 8.12 -13.93 -17.26
CA HIS A 253 8.95 -12.74 -17.03
C HIS A 253 9.50 -12.60 -15.60
N GLY A 254 9.80 -13.71 -14.91
CA GLY A 254 10.30 -13.65 -13.55
C GLY A 254 10.57 -15.00 -12.89
N LYS A 255 10.70 -14.97 -11.56
CA LYS A 255 10.89 -16.16 -10.71
C LYS A 255 10.00 -16.09 -9.48
N SER A 256 9.63 -17.24 -8.95
CA SER A 256 8.86 -17.37 -7.72
C SER A 256 9.55 -18.35 -6.78
N ILE A 257 9.79 -17.91 -5.54
CA ILE A 257 10.54 -18.62 -4.51
C ILE A 257 9.60 -18.85 -3.33
N SER A 258 9.40 -20.10 -2.98
CA SER A 258 8.61 -20.51 -1.81
C SER A 258 9.53 -20.90 -0.66
N LEU A 259 9.42 -20.18 0.45
CA LEU A 259 10.19 -20.42 1.68
C LEU A 259 9.28 -21.01 2.76
N LYS A 260 9.76 -22.01 3.50
CA LYS A 260 8.99 -22.72 4.52
C LYS A 260 9.86 -23.17 5.70
N ILE A 261 9.51 -22.73 6.92
CA ILE A 261 10.16 -23.20 8.17
C ILE A 261 9.43 -24.40 8.77
N SER A 262 8.09 -24.41 8.67
CA SER A 262 7.24 -25.48 9.20
C SER A 262 5.96 -25.60 8.38
N ASN A 263 5.08 -26.57 8.69
CA ASN A 263 3.78 -26.67 8.01
C ASN A 263 2.87 -25.44 8.20
N LYS A 264 3.20 -24.53 9.12
CA LYS A 264 2.38 -23.35 9.44
C LYS A 264 2.97 -22.03 8.97
N ASP A 265 4.29 -21.96 8.76
CA ASP A 265 5.00 -20.74 8.33
C ASP A 265 5.57 -20.94 6.92
N ARG A 266 4.90 -20.33 5.94
CA ARG A 266 5.23 -20.37 4.52
C ARG A 266 5.01 -18.98 3.92
N VAL A 267 6.01 -18.51 3.17
CA VAL A 267 5.95 -17.29 2.38
C VAL A 267 6.35 -17.61 0.95
N VAL A 268 5.66 -17.00 -0.01
CA VAL A 268 6.00 -17.03 -1.43
C VAL A 268 6.40 -15.62 -1.83
N VAL A 269 7.57 -15.51 -2.45
CA VAL A 269 8.10 -14.25 -2.99
C VAL A 269 8.28 -14.41 -4.48
N SER A 270 7.65 -13.55 -5.27
CA SER A 270 7.75 -13.57 -6.73
C SER A 270 8.38 -12.28 -7.22
N HIS A 271 9.38 -12.38 -8.08
CA HIS A 271 10.06 -11.25 -8.72
C HIS A 271 9.73 -11.20 -10.20
N TYR A 272 9.39 -10.02 -10.71
CA TYR A 272 9.13 -9.76 -12.11
C TYR A 272 10.23 -8.87 -12.69
N SER A 273 11.08 -9.46 -13.53
CA SER A 273 12.33 -8.84 -13.99
C SER A 273 12.13 -7.63 -14.90
N LYS A 274 10.98 -7.50 -15.58
CA LYS A 274 10.70 -6.37 -16.47
C LYS A 274 10.38 -5.08 -15.71
N SER A 275 9.70 -5.20 -14.57
CA SER A 275 9.20 -4.08 -13.79
C SER A 275 9.95 -3.90 -12.46
N ASN A 276 10.92 -4.78 -12.16
CA ASN A 276 11.59 -4.85 -10.85
C ASN A 276 10.58 -4.88 -9.70
N THR A 277 9.54 -5.70 -9.87
CA THR A 277 8.43 -5.80 -8.92
C THR A 277 8.58 -7.07 -8.10
N VAL A 278 8.53 -6.93 -6.78
CA VAL A 278 8.42 -8.05 -5.84
C VAL A 278 6.99 -8.13 -5.33
N VAL A 279 6.39 -9.31 -5.45
CA VAL A 279 5.11 -9.66 -4.87
C VAL A 279 5.37 -10.69 -3.78
N MET A 280 4.98 -10.38 -2.55
CA MET A 280 5.14 -11.28 -1.40
C MET A 280 3.77 -11.69 -0.87
N GLN A 281 3.60 -12.99 -0.60
CA GLN A 281 2.36 -13.59 -0.10
C GLN A 281 2.67 -14.58 1.01
N GLY A 282 2.00 -14.46 2.16
CA GLY A 282 2.17 -15.40 3.27
C GLY A 282 1.66 -14.82 4.58
N LYS A 283 1.41 -15.64 5.61
CA LYS A 283 0.94 -15.11 6.90
C LYS A 283 2.04 -14.29 7.59
N PRO A 284 1.72 -13.26 8.42
CA PRO A 284 2.66 -12.36 9.09
C PRO A 284 3.27 -13.07 10.30
N GLN A 285 4.00 -14.14 9.98
CA GLN A 285 4.79 -14.95 10.90
C GLN A 285 6.26 -14.59 10.69
N LEU A 286 7.18 -15.40 11.24
CA LEU A 286 8.59 -15.08 11.26
C LEU A 286 9.14 -14.81 9.86
N LEU A 287 8.92 -15.71 8.88
CA LEU A 287 9.41 -15.51 7.51
C LEU A 287 8.92 -14.19 6.91
N PHE A 288 7.61 -13.91 7.04
CA PHE A 288 7.01 -12.72 6.45
C PHE A 288 7.56 -11.45 7.09
N SER A 289 7.64 -11.42 8.41
CA SER A 289 8.13 -10.28 9.19
C SER A 289 9.62 -10.01 8.96
N THR A 290 10.44 -11.05 8.78
CA THR A 290 11.86 -10.89 8.47
C THR A 290 12.08 -10.44 7.03
N ILE A 291 11.34 -10.97 6.04
CA ILE A 291 11.48 -10.54 4.65
C ILE A 291 11.00 -9.09 4.48
N ILE A 292 9.86 -8.72 5.07
CA ILE A 292 9.34 -7.35 4.98
C ILE A 292 10.29 -6.34 5.62
N SER A 293 10.97 -6.67 6.73
CA SER A 293 11.91 -5.74 7.37
C SER A 293 13.09 -5.39 6.47
N TYR A 294 13.65 -6.37 5.76
CA TYR A 294 14.75 -6.13 4.82
C TYR A 294 14.27 -5.43 3.56
N ILE A 295 13.11 -5.81 3.03
CA ILE A 295 12.50 -5.14 1.87
C ILE A 295 12.23 -3.66 2.20
N THR A 296 11.75 -3.33 3.39
CA THR A 296 11.47 -1.93 3.75
C THR A 296 12.74 -1.09 3.92
N GLU A 297 13.92 -1.71 4.05
CA GLU A 297 15.19 -0.99 4.03
C GLU A 297 15.65 -0.59 2.63
N LEU A 298 15.13 -1.25 1.58
CA LEU A 298 15.54 -1.04 0.19
C LEU A 298 14.62 -0.11 -0.60
N VAL A 299 13.44 0.20 -0.06
CA VAL A 299 12.37 0.87 -0.79
C VAL A 299 12.27 2.33 -0.40
N ASP A 300 11.82 3.15 -1.35
CA ASP A 300 11.57 4.55 -1.10
C ASP A 300 10.47 4.75 -0.04
N ILE A 301 10.60 5.80 0.76
CA ILE A 301 9.70 6.04 1.90
C ILE A 301 8.25 6.26 1.45
N GLU A 302 8.07 6.72 0.23
CA GLU A 302 6.77 6.93 -0.38
C GLU A 302 6.00 5.62 -0.56
N GLU A 303 6.70 4.49 -0.72
CA GLU A 303 6.17 3.15 -0.96
C GLU A 303 5.88 2.37 0.33
N ILE A 304 6.56 2.69 1.44
CA ILE A 304 6.39 2.00 2.72
C ILE A 304 4.91 2.03 3.18
N PRO A 305 4.17 3.15 3.15
CA PRO A 305 2.75 3.15 3.51
C PRO A 305 1.90 2.25 2.61
N LYS A 306 2.22 2.10 1.32
CA LYS A 306 1.50 1.16 0.44
C LYS A 306 1.74 -0.27 0.89
N ILE A 307 2.98 -0.62 1.22
CA ILE A 307 3.36 -1.94 1.75
C ILE A 307 2.59 -2.23 3.05
N PHE A 308 2.59 -1.30 4.01
CA PHE A 308 1.92 -1.49 5.30
C PHE A 308 0.39 -1.40 5.20
N ASN A 309 -0.17 -0.55 4.35
CA ASN A 309 -1.62 -0.45 4.15
C ASN A 309 -2.16 -1.71 3.45
N ASN A 310 -1.45 -2.24 2.45
CA ASN A 310 -1.81 -3.51 1.80
C ASN A 310 -1.65 -4.71 2.75
N THR A 311 -0.64 -4.67 3.63
CA THR A 311 -0.35 -5.75 4.58
C THR A 311 -1.26 -5.75 5.81
N TYR A 312 -1.60 -4.58 6.36
CA TYR A 312 -2.28 -4.45 7.66
C TYR A 312 -3.66 -3.76 7.58
N ASN A 313 -4.08 -3.29 6.40
CA ASN A 313 -5.39 -2.67 6.16
C ASN A 313 -5.68 -1.47 7.08
N VAL A 314 -4.74 -0.52 7.10
CA VAL A 314 -4.87 0.75 7.81
C VAL A 314 -5.01 1.86 6.76
N SER A 315 -5.93 2.81 6.94
CA SER A 315 -6.02 4.01 6.09
C SER A 315 -5.35 5.16 6.84
N ILE A 316 -4.04 5.33 6.67
CA ILE A 316 -3.28 6.38 7.35
C ILE A 316 -2.98 7.50 6.36
N ASP A 317 -3.40 8.72 6.68
CA ASP A 317 -3.14 9.93 5.90
C ASP A 317 -1.70 10.43 6.15
N LYS A 318 -0.93 10.66 5.08
CA LYS A 318 0.46 11.14 5.16
C LYS A 318 0.54 12.56 5.72
N ASP A 319 -0.43 13.42 5.40
CA ASP A 319 -0.44 14.81 5.88
C ASP A 319 -0.73 14.86 7.39
N GLU A 320 -1.53 13.92 7.89
CA GLU A 320 -1.76 13.71 9.32
C GLU A 320 -0.47 13.28 10.04
N VAL A 321 0.29 12.33 9.47
CA VAL A 321 1.57 11.88 10.04
C VAL A 321 2.60 13.01 10.10
N CYS A 322 2.71 13.82 9.04
CA CYS A 322 3.58 15.00 9.03
C CYS A 322 3.18 16.01 10.11
N SER A 323 1.87 16.24 10.28
CA SER A 323 1.34 17.14 11.32
C SER A 323 1.62 16.60 12.73
N GLU A 324 1.46 15.29 12.95
CA GLU A 324 1.79 14.66 14.24
C GLU A 324 3.28 14.65 14.53
N PHE A 325 4.12 14.50 13.51
CA PHE A 325 5.56 14.61 13.68
C PHE A 325 5.96 16.00 14.19
N GLN A 326 5.40 17.07 13.61
CA GLN A 326 5.58 18.44 14.11
C GLN A 326 5.03 18.62 15.53
N PHE A 327 3.91 17.96 15.84
CA PHE A 327 3.32 17.99 17.18
C PHE A 327 4.21 17.30 18.24
N TYR A 328 4.81 16.16 17.91
CA TYR A 328 5.68 15.41 18.82
C TYR A 328 7.08 16.00 18.95
N MET A 329 7.56 16.73 17.94
CA MET A 329 8.92 17.28 17.89
C MET A 329 8.93 18.77 17.50
N PRO A 330 8.23 19.64 18.24
CA PRO A 330 8.04 21.04 17.87
C PRO A 330 9.35 21.85 17.81
N ASN A 331 10.38 21.44 18.55
CA ASN A 331 11.65 22.17 18.61
C ASN A 331 12.67 21.70 17.58
N SER A 332 12.46 20.52 16.99
CA SER A 332 13.48 19.83 16.18
C SER A 332 13.03 19.24 14.86
N PHE A 333 11.73 19.29 14.50
CA PHE A 333 11.20 18.67 13.28
C PHE A 333 11.95 19.04 11.98
N ASP A 334 12.58 20.21 11.92
CA ASP A 334 13.33 20.73 10.77
C ASP A 334 14.87 20.64 10.91
N LYS A 335 15.37 19.95 11.95
CA LYS A 335 16.81 19.91 12.31
C LYS A 335 17.53 18.63 11.90
N PHE A 336 16.82 17.69 11.27
CA PHE A 336 17.35 16.36 10.98
C PHE A 336 17.88 16.22 9.56
N SER A 337 18.84 15.31 9.37
CA SER A 337 19.18 14.87 8.02
C SER A 337 18.00 14.13 7.40
N SER A 338 17.90 14.14 6.06
CA SER A 338 16.82 13.44 5.34
C SER A 338 16.66 11.98 5.80
N LYS A 339 17.76 11.26 6.09
CA LYS A 339 17.69 9.88 6.57
C LYS A 339 17.11 9.74 7.99
N MET A 340 17.42 10.67 8.88
CA MET A 340 16.88 10.67 10.26
C MET A 340 15.41 11.10 10.27
N GLU A 341 15.06 12.13 9.49
CA GLU A 341 13.68 12.61 9.33
C GLU A 341 12.77 11.48 8.83
N LYS A 342 13.19 10.77 7.78
CA LYS A 342 12.50 9.60 7.25
C LYS A 342 12.21 8.54 8.34
N ALA A 343 13.20 8.22 9.18
CA ALA A 343 13.04 7.25 10.25
C ALA A 343 12.11 7.74 11.38
N LEU A 344 12.13 9.04 11.70
CA LEU A 344 11.23 9.62 12.70
C LEU A 344 9.78 9.69 12.20
N LEU A 345 9.56 10.07 10.94
CA LEU A 345 8.24 10.02 10.30
C LEU A 345 7.68 8.59 10.29
N GLN A 346 8.51 7.59 10.00
CA GLN A 346 8.10 6.19 10.11
C GLN A 346 7.74 5.80 11.55
N ALA A 347 8.46 6.31 12.55
CA ALA A 347 8.11 6.05 13.95
C ALA A 347 6.74 6.66 14.31
N VAL A 348 6.45 7.88 13.86
CA VAL A 348 5.13 8.53 14.05
C VAL A 348 4.04 7.75 13.32
N TYR A 349 4.29 7.32 12.08
CA TYR A 349 3.40 6.43 11.34
C TYR A 349 3.10 5.16 12.14
N ASN A 350 4.12 4.54 12.74
CA ASN A 350 3.96 3.31 13.50
C ASN A 350 3.02 3.47 14.71
N LEU A 351 2.83 4.69 15.25
CA LEU A 351 1.86 4.96 16.32
C LEU A 351 0.40 4.72 15.90
N LYS A 352 0.12 4.69 14.60
CA LYS A 352 -1.21 4.44 14.03
C LYS A 352 -1.50 2.94 13.86
N LEU A 353 -0.48 2.10 13.96
CA LEU A 353 -0.61 0.65 13.80
C LEU A 353 -1.20 0.06 15.07
N ASN A 354 -2.51 -0.22 15.05
CA ASN A 354 -3.24 -0.81 16.15
C ASN A 354 -3.61 -2.27 15.82
N GLY A 355 -3.47 -3.19 16.79
CA GLY A 355 -3.90 -4.58 16.59
C GLY A 355 -3.29 -5.58 17.55
N LYS A 356 -3.75 -6.84 17.47
CA LYS A 356 -3.15 -7.97 18.19
C LYS A 356 -1.89 -8.45 17.45
N MET A 357 -0.79 -7.73 17.62
CA MET A 357 0.53 -8.18 17.18
C MET A 357 1.12 -9.14 18.23
N PHE A 358 1.82 -10.17 17.78
CA PHE A 358 2.52 -11.08 18.69
C PHE A 358 3.79 -10.45 19.29
N ASP A 359 4.41 -9.54 18.53
CA ASP A 359 5.56 -8.77 18.94
C ASP A 359 5.48 -7.38 18.30
N GLY A 360 5.38 -6.34 19.13
CA GLY A 360 5.38 -4.94 18.73
C GLY A 360 6.76 -4.29 18.71
N THR A 361 7.82 -5.01 19.07
CA THR A 361 9.18 -4.45 19.25
C THR A 361 9.69 -3.76 17.99
N PHE A 362 9.37 -4.30 16.80
CA PHE A 362 9.75 -3.72 15.51
C PHE A 362 9.18 -2.32 15.28
N LEU A 363 8.02 -1.98 15.86
CA LEU A 363 7.39 -0.67 15.71
C LEU A 363 8.27 0.45 16.27
N ALA A 364 8.98 0.18 17.37
CA ALA A 364 9.86 1.15 18.02
C ALA A 364 11.22 1.29 17.34
N HIS A 365 11.60 0.36 16.46
CA HIS A 365 12.93 0.29 15.87
C HIS A 365 13.37 1.60 15.15
N PRO A 366 12.52 2.23 14.31
CA PRO A 366 12.92 3.45 13.60
C PRO A 366 13.32 4.57 14.56
N ALA A 367 12.52 4.84 15.61
CA ALA A 367 12.85 5.85 16.61
C ALA A 367 14.14 5.52 17.36
N MET A 368 14.35 4.25 17.73
CA MET A 368 15.53 3.83 18.48
C MET A 368 16.83 3.96 17.67
N ARG A 369 16.79 3.77 16.34
CA ARG A 369 17.93 4.06 15.46
C ARG A 369 18.28 5.54 15.48
N VAL A 370 17.28 6.42 15.50
CA VAL A 370 17.52 7.86 15.54
C VAL A 370 18.06 8.31 16.88
N VAL A 371 17.61 7.71 18.00
CA VAL A 371 18.22 7.94 19.33
C VAL A 371 19.72 7.62 19.31
N GLU A 372 20.12 6.47 18.76
CA GLU A 372 21.53 6.10 18.65
C GLU A 372 22.32 7.08 17.76
N ALA A 373 21.76 7.43 16.60
CA ALA A 373 22.39 8.38 15.67
C ALA A 373 22.56 9.76 16.33
N HIS A 374 21.52 10.25 17.01
CA HIS A 374 21.54 11.52 17.73
C HIS A 374 22.59 11.51 18.83
N LEU A 375 22.68 10.42 19.61
CA LEU A 375 23.71 10.27 20.63
C LEU A 375 25.13 10.36 20.03
N LYS A 376 25.40 9.65 18.93
CA LYS A 376 26.71 9.70 18.25
C LYS A 376 27.03 11.10 17.74
N ILE A 377 26.05 11.79 17.16
CA ILE A 377 26.20 13.19 16.70
C ILE A 377 26.62 14.09 17.86
N LEU A 378 25.97 13.96 19.03
CA LEU A 378 26.30 14.78 20.19
C LEU A 378 27.67 14.47 20.78
N LEU A 379 28.04 13.19 20.86
CA LEU A 379 29.38 12.79 21.35
C LEU A 379 30.51 13.37 20.49
N VAL A 380 30.34 13.39 19.17
CA VAL A 380 31.30 14.03 18.25
C VAL A 380 31.23 15.55 18.34
N LYS A 381 30.02 16.13 18.34
CA LYS A 381 29.80 17.58 18.40
C LYS A 381 30.47 18.23 19.61
N TYR A 382 30.44 17.55 20.75
CA TYR A 382 31.06 18.04 21.99
C TYR A 382 32.48 17.51 22.22
N GLU A 383 33.12 16.94 21.21
CA GLU A 383 34.51 16.47 21.29
C GLU A 383 34.75 15.45 22.43
N ILE A 384 33.70 14.70 22.80
CA ILE A 384 33.78 13.60 23.78
C ILE A 384 34.46 12.39 23.14
N ILE A 385 34.20 12.19 21.84
CA ILE A 385 34.89 11.22 20.99
C ILE A 385 35.38 11.89 19.71
N PRO A 386 36.45 11.38 19.09
CA PRO A 386 36.99 11.96 17.87
C PRO A 386 36.06 11.79 16.65
N ASP A 387 35.40 10.63 16.55
CA ASP A 387 34.49 10.30 15.47
C ASP A 387 33.56 9.13 15.85
N ALA A 388 32.60 8.81 15.00
CA ALA A 388 31.67 7.70 15.23
C ALA A 388 32.33 6.30 15.16
N LYS A 389 33.50 6.16 14.53
CA LYS A 389 34.24 4.88 14.45
C LYS A 389 34.79 4.49 15.82
N TYR A 390 35.13 5.47 16.66
CA TYR A 390 35.52 5.23 18.06
C TYR A 390 34.58 4.26 18.80
N ILE A 391 33.26 4.40 18.63
CA ILE A 391 32.25 3.55 19.27
C ILE A 391 32.32 2.10 18.79
N LYS A 392 32.70 1.86 17.53
CA LYS A 392 32.84 0.50 17.00
C LYS A 392 34.00 -0.23 17.66
N ASP A 393 35.10 0.49 17.90
CA ASP A 393 36.33 -0.09 18.42
C ASP A 393 36.33 -0.20 19.95
N ASN A 394 35.61 0.70 20.64
CA ASN A 394 35.68 0.83 22.11
C ASN A 394 34.34 0.70 22.83
N GLY A 395 33.23 0.59 22.09
CA GLY A 395 31.89 0.71 22.64
C GLY A 395 31.63 2.09 23.26
N PHE A 396 30.64 2.16 24.13
CA PHE A 396 30.27 3.37 24.87
C PHE A 396 31.02 3.47 26.22
N ASN A 397 32.35 3.38 26.18
CA ASN A 397 33.22 3.33 27.36
C ASN A 397 33.33 4.67 28.12
N MET A 398 32.77 5.76 27.59
CA MET A 398 32.75 7.11 28.18
C MET A 398 31.67 7.30 29.26
N PHE A 399 30.87 6.27 29.54
CA PHE A 399 29.79 6.34 30.51
C PHE A 399 30.06 5.47 31.74
N ASP A 400 29.76 6.01 32.92
CA ASP A 400 29.70 5.26 34.17
C ASP A 400 28.27 4.82 34.44
N LYS A 401 28.11 3.56 34.89
CA LYS A 401 26.83 3.02 35.34
C LYS A 401 26.53 3.46 36.77
N LEU A 402 25.36 4.06 36.98
CA LEU A 402 24.81 4.48 38.27
C LEU A 402 23.44 3.81 38.47
N GLY A 403 23.46 2.58 38.96
CA GLY A 403 22.25 1.75 39.08
C GLY A 403 21.64 1.46 37.70
N ALA A 404 20.42 1.95 37.47
CA ALA A 404 19.71 1.83 36.19
C ALA A 404 19.97 2.99 35.21
N LYS A 405 20.80 3.97 35.61
CA LYS A 405 21.15 5.15 34.83
C LYS A 405 22.62 5.16 34.47
N TYR A 406 22.97 6.01 33.52
CA TYR A 406 24.33 6.26 33.08
C TYR A 406 24.62 7.76 33.09
N LYS A 407 25.88 8.11 33.36
CA LYS A 407 26.39 9.48 33.26
C LYS A 407 27.69 9.47 32.48
N LEU A 408 28.03 10.59 31.83
CA LEU A 408 29.38 10.80 31.32
C LEU A 408 30.38 10.78 32.47
N LYS A 409 31.56 10.23 32.21
CA LYS A 409 32.71 10.29 33.12
C LYS A 409 33.16 11.73 33.28
N MET A 410 33.55 12.11 34.50
CA MET A 410 33.89 13.51 34.82
C MET A 410 35.08 14.06 34.02
N ASP A 411 36.00 13.20 33.60
CA ASP A 411 37.17 13.52 32.78
C ASP A 411 36.89 13.46 31.27
N GLN A 412 35.67 13.11 30.85
CA GLN A 412 35.30 12.92 29.44
C GLN A 412 34.11 13.78 29.01
N HIS A 413 34.02 15.02 29.49
CA HIS A 413 32.97 15.96 29.06
C HIS A 413 33.28 16.65 27.74
N GLY A 414 34.52 16.60 27.24
CA GLY A 414 34.94 17.36 26.08
C GLY A 414 34.61 18.84 26.24
N THR A 415 33.86 19.41 25.29
CA THR A 415 33.36 20.80 25.31
C THR A 415 31.92 20.94 25.80
N ALA A 416 31.28 19.85 26.27
CA ALA A 416 29.90 19.90 26.77
C ALA A 416 29.79 20.69 28.08
N THR A 417 28.76 21.53 28.20
CA THR A 417 28.35 22.11 29.48
C THR A 417 27.82 21.03 30.41
N GLU A 418 27.73 21.31 31.71
CA GLU A 418 27.20 20.35 32.70
C GLU A 418 25.78 19.87 32.34
N ASP A 419 24.91 20.79 31.89
CA ASP A 419 23.55 20.45 31.47
C ASP A 419 23.55 19.55 30.22
N LYS A 420 24.42 19.82 29.23
CA LYS A 420 24.50 19.00 28.02
C LYS A 420 25.15 17.64 28.32
N ALA A 421 26.12 17.57 29.22
CA ALA A 421 26.67 16.30 29.70
C ALA A 421 25.62 15.46 30.43
N LYS A 422 24.79 16.09 31.28
CA LYS A 422 23.66 15.44 31.95
C LYS A 422 22.62 14.92 30.94
N TYR A 423 22.27 15.73 29.95
CA TYR A 423 21.39 15.32 28.87
C TYR A 423 21.95 14.11 28.10
N ILE A 424 23.22 14.13 27.72
CA ILE A 424 23.87 13.02 27.00
C ILE A 424 23.87 11.73 27.86
N GLY A 425 24.08 11.85 29.18
CA GLY A 425 23.92 10.73 30.12
C GLY A 425 22.50 10.16 30.14
N ASN A 426 21.48 11.02 30.17
CA ASN A 426 20.07 10.61 30.09
C ASN A 426 19.74 9.95 28.74
N LEU A 427 20.24 10.50 27.64
CA LEU A 427 20.05 9.97 26.29
C LEU A 427 20.69 8.58 26.15
N TYR A 428 21.93 8.41 26.64
CA TYR A 428 22.57 7.10 26.65
C TYR A 428 21.87 6.11 27.57
N THR A 429 21.36 6.55 28.72
CA THR A 429 20.52 5.71 29.59
C THR A 429 19.30 5.19 28.83
N PHE A 430 18.62 6.06 28.08
CA PHE A 430 17.47 5.67 27.28
C PHE A 430 17.86 4.73 26.13
N TYR A 431 18.94 5.03 25.41
CA TYR A 431 19.50 4.15 24.37
C TYR A 431 19.81 2.75 24.92
N HIS A 432 20.55 2.66 26.02
CA HIS A 432 20.98 1.38 26.59
C HIS A 432 19.79 0.55 27.05
N ASN A 433 18.84 1.16 27.78
CA ASN A 433 17.70 0.43 28.33
C ASN A 433 16.63 0.05 27.28
N ASN A 434 16.73 0.54 26.04
CA ASN A 434 15.77 0.26 24.99
C ASN A 434 16.45 -0.30 23.72
N ARG A 435 17.27 0.48 23.00
CA ARG A 435 17.87 0.02 21.73
C ARG A 435 18.85 -1.15 21.90
N HIS A 436 19.63 -1.15 22.98
CA HIS A 436 20.56 -2.25 23.24
C HIS A 436 19.81 -3.49 23.77
N VAL A 437 18.85 -3.31 24.68
CA VAL A 437 18.14 -4.46 25.29
C VAL A 437 17.07 -5.07 24.38
N LEU A 438 16.28 -4.27 23.67
CA LEU A 438 15.10 -4.76 22.94
C LEU A 438 15.42 -5.48 21.62
N PHE A 439 16.63 -5.31 21.10
CA PHE A 439 17.00 -5.80 19.77
C PHE A 439 18.17 -6.78 19.82
N HIS A 440 18.44 -7.33 21.00
CA HIS A 440 19.35 -8.44 21.21
C HIS A 440 18.61 -9.55 21.96
N TRP A 441 18.81 -10.79 21.53
CA TRP A 441 18.39 -11.95 22.31
C TRP A 441 19.30 -12.07 23.53
N ASP A 442 18.73 -12.39 24.69
CA ASP A 442 19.50 -12.52 25.94
C ASP A 442 20.28 -13.86 25.97
N ASP A 443 19.81 -14.86 26.72
CA ASP A 443 20.35 -16.22 26.65
C ASP A 443 19.22 -17.22 26.38
N PRO A 444 18.99 -17.62 25.11
CA PRO A 444 17.96 -18.60 24.78
C PRO A 444 18.26 -20.00 25.32
N THR A 445 19.49 -20.24 25.82
CA THR A 445 19.94 -21.51 26.39
C THR A 445 19.90 -21.54 27.91
N GLY A 446 19.63 -20.38 28.53
CA GLY A 446 19.50 -20.23 29.97
C GLY A 446 18.22 -20.87 30.52
N PRO A 447 18.15 -21.15 31.82
CA PRO A 447 16.96 -21.72 32.47
C PRO A 447 15.75 -20.77 32.45
N LEU A 448 15.96 -19.48 32.18
CA LEU A 448 14.94 -18.45 32.00
C LEU A 448 15.41 -17.45 30.94
N ASP A 449 14.75 -17.42 29.79
CA ASP A 449 14.99 -16.41 28.75
C ASP A 449 14.35 -15.08 29.16
N THR A 450 15.16 -14.03 29.35
CA THR A 450 14.68 -12.69 29.73
C THR A 450 14.52 -11.73 28.56
N THR A 451 14.58 -12.25 27.32
CA THR A 451 14.37 -11.48 26.10
C THR A 451 13.04 -10.74 26.15
N LYS A 452 13.11 -9.43 25.97
CA LYS A 452 11.97 -8.54 26.15
C LYS A 452 11.29 -8.28 24.82
N LEU A 453 10.03 -8.71 24.71
CA LEU A 453 9.13 -8.34 23.62
C LEU A 453 8.18 -7.22 24.08
N LEU A 454 7.87 -6.30 23.19
CA LEU A 454 6.93 -5.22 23.46
C LEU A 454 5.52 -5.59 22.99
N SER A 455 4.51 -5.18 23.75
CA SER A 455 3.16 -5.00 23.20
C SER A 455 3.14 -3.82 22.22
N VAL A 456 2.06 -3.69 21.44
CA VAL A 456 1.86 -2.51 20.58
C VAL A 456 1.80 -1.23 21.41
N GLU A 457 1.08 -1.27 22.55
CA GLU A 457 0.99 -0.13 23.46
C GLU A 457 2.35 0.25 24.05
N ASP A 458 3.15 -0.73 24.47
CA ASP A 458 4.50 -0.49 24.98
C ASP A 458 5.41 0.09 23.89
N ALA A 459 5.32 -0.42 22.66
CA ALA A 459 6.09 0.10 21.55
C ALA A 459 5.72 1.56 21.23
N HIS A 460 4.43 1.91 21.29
CA HIS A 460 3.97 3.29 21.14
C HIS A 460 4.49 4.20 22.25
N ASP A 461 4.54 3.75 23.51
CA ASP A 461 5.18 4.49 24.60
C ASP A 461 6.66 4.74 24.30
N LYS A 462 7.39 3.70 23.86
CA LYS A 462 8.81 3.84 23.52
C LYS A 462 9.07 4.81 22.39
N ILE A 463 8.24 4.81 21.35
CA ILE A 463 8.31 5.78 20.26
C ILE A 463 8.16 7.19 20.81
N LYS A 464 7.06 7.49 21.52
CA LYS A 464 6.79 8.83 22.04
C LYS A 464 7.90 9.35 22.94
N ARG A 465 8.44 8.49 23.82
CA ARG A 465 9.56 8.84 24.70
C ARG A 465 10.87 9.08 23.95
N ALA A 466 11.10 8.38 22.85
CA ALA A 466 12.25 8.61 21.98
C ALA A 466 12.13 9.94 21.23
N LEU A 467 10.96 10.29 20.71
CA LEU A 467 10.71 11.59 20.08
C LEU A 467 10.95 12.71 21.09
N ALA A 468 10.36 12.61 22.28
CA ALA A 468 10.49 13.61 23.34
C ALA A 468 11.93 13.82 23.81
N ILE A 469 12.69 12.75 24.07
CA ILE A 469 14.07 12.90 24.55
C ILE A 469 14.99 13.49 23.46
N ILE A 470 14.71 13.24 22.18
CA ILE A 470 15.46 13.88 21.08
C ILE A 470 15.10 15.37 21.01
N ASP A 471 13.81 15.71 21.08
CA ASP A 471 13.33 17.09 20.98
C ASP A 471 13.81 17.97 22.14
N GLU A 472 13.90 17.42 23.36
CA GLU A 472 14.42 18.08 24.58
C GLU A 472 15.82 18.69 24.38
N TYR A 473 16.64 18.14 23.48
CA TYR A 473 17.96 18.73 23.21
C TYR A 473 17.89 20.14 22.60
N TYR A 474 16.82 20.40 21.84
CA TYR A 474 16.61 21.59 21.02
C TYR A 474 15.70 22.63 21.69
N GLU A 475 15.19 22.34 22.88
CA GLU A 475 14.72 23.34 23.85
C GLU A 475 15.90 24.20 24.35
#